data_AF-A0A2K3N9L4-F1
#
_entry.id   AF-A0A2K3N9L4-F1
#
_cell.length_a   1.000
_cell.length_b   1.000
_cell.length_c   1.000
_cell.angle_alpha   90.00
_cell.angle_beta   90.00
_cell.angle_gamma   90.00
#
_symmetry.space_group_name_H-M   'P 1'
#
loop_
_entity.id
_entity.type
_entity.pdbx_description
1 polymer ?
#
loop_
_entity_poly.entity_id
_entity_poly.type
_entity_poly.pdbx_seq_one_letter_code
_entity_poly.pdbx_strand_id
1 'polypeptide(L)'
;MDVASSSKTKEEEEDDGIDIMDDRLDKLLSDIQQPELSEEQIIINDQLQQDELLVVESIYGENVFNLDSWKGLRCFQIHINIDILGEIGITAKVNSVNEVETISGNSDDFLYSFKVQYLPPILLTCLLPKSYPSHQPPIFTISVKWLESAKILNLCSMLDSIWTGLQGQEVIYHWVEWLHSSSLSHLGFDEEIRLGPYGTSRVADARVVSGIRCIDADIPFLQSYNNERRHQNFLKELHECCICYSEYPGTEFVQLPCKHFFCRKCLQTFTQIHVKEGNVSNLQCLDAKCKDMIPPGLLKHFLGDEDYERWESMMLEKTLASMSDVVYCPRCETPCIEEEDQHAQCTKCFFSFCTLCRERRHVGIACMTLEMKLQLLQ
;
A
#
# COMPACT_ATOMS: atom_id res chain seq x y z
N MET A 1 20.86 6.29 -31.67
CA MET A 1 19.53 5.69 -31.86
C MET A 1 18.78 5.92 -30.58
N ASP A 2 17.89 6.90 -30.65
CA ASP A 2 17.16 7.51 -29.54
C ASP A 2 16.20 6.53 -28.88
N VAL A 3 16.17 6.53 -27.55
CA VAL A 3 14.96 6.22 -26.77
C VAL A 3 14.92 7.15 -25.56
N ALA A 4 14.26 8.29 -25.75
CA ALA A 4 13.80 9.17 -24.69
C ALA A 4 12.28 9.33 -24.88
N SER A 5 11.48 8.72 -24.00
CA SER A 5 10.06 9.05 -23.80
C SER A 5 9.45 8.10 -22.77
N SER A 6 9.19 8.59 -21.54
CA SER A 6 7.96 8.29 -20.79
C SER A 6 7.93 9.12 -19.50
N SER A 7 7.60 10.40 -19.65
CA SER A 7 7.06 11.26 -18.60
C SER A 7 5.80 11.89 -19.18
N LYS A 8 4.63 11.54 -18.61
CA LYS A 8 3.31 12.22 -18.66
C LYS A 8 2.18 11.21 -18.43
N THR A 9 1.82 10.97 -17.17
CA THR A 9 0.52 10.34 -16.80
C THR A 9 0.18 10.47 -15.31
N LYS A 10 0.84 11.36 -14.55
CA LYS A 10 0.57 11.56 -13.11
C LYS A 10 -0.07 12.92 -12.77
N GLU A 11 -0.24 13.82 -13.73
CA GLU A 11 -0.77 15.18 -13.47
C GLU A 11 -2.25 15.34 -13.89
N GLU A 12 -2.85 14.38 -14.58
CA GLU A 12 -4.22 14.54 -15.12
C GLU A 12 -5.35 14.04 -14.19
N GLU A 13 -5.06 13.33 -13.08
CA GLU A 13 -6.09 12.91 -12.12
C GLU A 13 -6.34 13.89 -10.95
N GLU A 14 -5.48 14.90 -10.77
CA GLU A 14 -5.64 15.91 -9.71
C GLU A 14 -6.47 17.13 -10.15
N ASP A 15 -6.49 17.45 -11.45
CA ASP A 15 -7.15 18.64 -12.02
C ASP A 15 -8.69 18.52 -11.98
N ASP A 16 -9.24 17.37 -12.37
CA ASP A 16 -10.69 17.10 -12.34
C ASP A 16 -11.29 17.14 -10.93
N GLY A 17 -10.48 16.96 -9.88
CA GLY A 17 -10.92 16.94 -8.48
C GLY A 17 -11.12 18.34 -7.89
N ILE A 18 -10.34 19.32 -8.36
CA ILE A 18 -10.35 20.70 -7.87
C ILE A 18 -11.60 21.41 -8.39
N ASP A 19 -11.88 21.32 -9.69
CA ASP A 19 -13.06 21.92 -10.33
C ASP A 19 -14.39 21.46 -9.67
N ILE A 20 -14.47 20.19 -9.25
CA ILE A 20 -15.67 19.63 -8.59
C ILE A 20 -15.85 20.17 -7.16
N MET A 21 -14.75 20.40 -6.45
CA MET A 21 -14.77 20.95 -5.09
C MET A 21 -15.16 22.43 -5.11
N ASP A 22 -14.63 23.15 -6.09
CA ASP A 22 -14.88 24.56 -6.36
C ASP A 22 -16.37 24.82 -6.68
N ASP A 23 -16.95 24.01 -7.56
CA ASP A 23 -18.39 24.05 -7.88
C ASP A 23 -19.29 23.78 -6.65
N ARG A 24 -18.86 22.88 -5.75
CA ARG A 24 -19.60 22.55 -4.53
C ARG A 24 -19.54 23.68 -3.50
N LEU A 25 -18.37 24.25 -3.29
CA LEU A 25 -18.18 25.40 -2.40
C LEU A 25 -18.97 26.61 -2.92
N ASP A 26 -18.98 26.83 -4.23
CA ASP A 26 -19.77 27.89 -4.86
C ASP A 26 -21.28 27.69 -4.69
N LYS A 27 -21.76 26.46 -4.82
CA LYS A 27 -23.16 26.14 -4.54
C LYS A 27 -23.50 26.43 -3.07
N LEU A 28 -22.68 25.97 -2.12
CA LEU A 28 -22.88 26.19 -0.69
C LEU A 28 -22.83 27.68 -0.31
N LEU A 29 -21.92 28.45 -0.93
CA LEU A 29 -21.86 29.90 -0.78
C LEU A 29 -23.12 30.59 -1.29
N SER A 30 -23.63 30.16 -2.44
CA SER A 30 -24.83 30.77 -3.05
C SER A 30 -26.11 30.54 -2.25
N ASP A 31 -26.16 29.45 -1.47
CA ASP A 31 -27.28 29.10 -0.61
C ASP A 31 -27.32 29.93 0.69
N ILE A 32 -26.25 30.66 1.03
CA ILE A 32 -26.13 31.43 2.28
C ILE A 32 -26.36 32.93 2.01
N GLN A 33 -27.41 33.49 2.62
CA GLN A 33 -27.57 34.95 2.70
C GLN A 33 -26.54 35.53 3.68
N GLN A 34 -25.59 36.32 3.19
CA GLN A 34 -24.65 37.04 4.05
C GLN A 34 -25.40 38.16 4.80
N PRO A 35 -25.33 38.21 6.14
CA PRO A 35 -25.97 39.28 6.91
C PRO A 35 -25.25 40.61 6.67
N GLU A 36 -26.00 41.72 6.73
CA GLU A 36 -25.39 43.06 6.76
C GLU A 36 -24.65 43.24 8.09
N LEU A 37 -23.32 43.37 8.03
CA LEU A 37 -22.45 43.55 9.19
C LEU A 37 -21.87 44.97 9.20
N SER A 38 -21.65 45.51 10.39
CA SER A 38 -20.86 46.75 10.54
C SER A 38 -19.40 46.50 10.20
N GLU A 39 -18.69 47.54 9.75
CA GLU A 39 -17.24 47.46 9.45
C GLU A 39 -16.44 47.01 10.69
N GLU A 40 -16.82 47.48 11.88
CA GLU A 40 -16.19 47.06 13.15
C GLU A 40 -16.33 45.55 13.38
N GLN A 41 -17.51 44.99 13.12
CA GLN A 41 -17.76 43.56 13.33
C GLN A 41 -16.99 42.69 12.33
N ILE A 42 -16.81 43.18 11.09
CA ILE A 42 -16.00 42.49 10.07
C ILE A 42 -14.54 42.45 10.51
N ILE A 43 -14.00 43.56 11.03
CA ILE A 43 -12.61 43.62 11.52
C ILE A 43 -12.40 42.67 12.71
N ILE A 44 -13.34 42.65 13.66
CA ILE A 44 -13.27 41.74 14.81
C ILE A 44 -13.30 40.28 14.33
N ASN A 45 -14.23 39.94 13.44
CA ASN A 45 -14.34 38.59 12.88
C ASN A 45 -13.06 38.19 12.13
N ASP A 46 -12.49 39.07 11.31
CA ASP A 46 -11.26 38.80 10.55
C ASP A 46 -10.05 38.52 11.47
N GLN A 47 -9.96 39.24 12.60
CA GLN A 47 -8.96 39.01 13.64
C GLN A 47 -9.16 37.65 14.31
N LEU A 48 -10.38 37.33 14.76
CA LEU A 48 -10.69 36.04 15.41
C LEU A 48 -10.42 34.86 14.46
N GLN A 49 -10.78 34.99 13.18
CA GLN A 49 -10.44 33.99 12.16
C GLN A 49 -8.93 33.80 12.00
N GLN A 50 -8.14 34.86 12.13
CA GLN A 50 -6.69 34.78 11.99
C GLN A 50 -6.07 34.07 13.19
N ASP A 51 -6.53 34.43 14.38
CA ASP A 51 -6.07 33.85 15.63
C ASP A 51 -6.42 32.36 15.70
N GLU A 52 -7.64 31.96 15.31
CA GLU A 52 -8.05 30.56 15.26
C GLU A 52 -7.21 29.75 14.27
N LEU A 53 -6.99 30.27 13.05
CA LEU A 53 -6.21 29.56 12.04
C LEU A 53 -4.76 29.36 12.50
N LEU A 54 -4.15 30.37 13.12
CA LEU A 54 -2.81 30.26 13.70
C LEU A 54 -2.74 29.19 14.80
N VAL A 55 -3.76 29.10 15.64
CA VAL A 55 -3.83 28.05 16.67
C VAL A 55 -3.91 26.68 16.02
N VAL A 56 -4.82 26.50 15.05
CA VAL A 56 -5.00 25.23 14.33
C VAL A 56 -3.73 24.83 13.57
N GLU A 57 -3.07 25.75 12.88
CA GLU A 57 -1.77 25.52 12.23
C GLU A 57 -0.69 25.13 13.23
N SER A 58 -0.66 25.75 14.42
CA SER A 58 0.33 25.42 15.44
C SER A 58 0.14 24.02 16.04
N ILE A 59 -1.11 23.55 16.15
CA ILE A 59 -1.45 22.25 16.75
C ILE A 59 -1.30 21.12 15.73
N TYR A 60 -1.82 21.30 14.52
CA TYR A 60 -1.87 20.25 13.50
C TYR A 60 -0.74 20.33 12.47
N GLY A 61 0.02 21.43 12.44
CA GLY A 61 1.25 21.58 11.68
C GLY A 61 1.07 21.28 10.20
N GLU A 62 1.83 20.29 9.71
CA GLU A 62 1.83 19.83 8.31
C GLU A 62 0.49 19.23 7.83
N ASN A 63 -0.49 19.05 8.72
CA ASN A 63 -1.81 18.55 8.36
C ASN A 63 -2.80 19.66 7.95
N VAL A 64 -2.40 20.93 7.98
CA VAL A 64 -3.22 22.08 7.56
C VAL A 64 -2.68 22.63 6.23
N PHE A 65 -3.56 22.71 5.24
CA PHE A 65 -3.25 23.18 3.89
C PHE A 65 -4.07 24.43 3.59
N ASN A 66 -3.42 25.58 3.45
CA ASN A 66 -4.11 26.79 2.99
C ASN A 66 -4.39 26.67 1.49
N LEU A 67 -5.68 26.73 1.14
CA LEU A 67 -6.11 26.83 -0.25
C LEU A 67 -6.14 28.32 -0.60
N ASP A 68 -5.71 28.68 -1.81
CA ASP A 68 -5.69 30.08 -2.24
C ASP A 68 -7.05 30.76 -1.97
N SER A 69 -7.02 32.06 -1.67
CA SER A 69 -8.21 32.79 -1.20
C SER A 69 -9.39 32.64 -2.17
N TRP A 70 -10.42 31.89 -1.77
CA TRP A 70 -11.59 31.64 -2.59
C TRP A 70 -12.47 32.89 -2.61
N LYS A 71 -12.49 33.63 -3.72
CA LYS A 71 -13.24 34.90 -3.86
C LYS A 71 -12.93 35.91 -2.75
N GLY A 72 -11.70 35.92 -2.24
CA GLY A 72 -11.26 36.80 -1.15
C GLY A 72 -11.72 36.37 0.25
N LEU A 73 -12.23 35.15 0.41
CA LEU A 73 -12.48 34.49 1.69
C LEU A 73 -11.34 33.51 2.00
N ARG A 74 -11.12 33.21 3.28
CA ARG A 74 -10.09 32.26 3.72
C ARG A 74 -10.60 30.84 3.54
N CYS A 75 -9.85 30.05 2.78
CA CYS A 75 -10.14 28.64 2.56
C CYS A 75 -8.93 27.80 2.98
N PHE A 76 -9.17 26.72 3.69
CA PHE A 76 -8.12 25.79 4.10
C PHE A 76 -8.69 24.38 4.25
N GLN A 77 -7.80 23.40 4.22
CA GLN A 77 -8.11 21.99 4.35
C GLN A 77 -7.30 21.39 5.48
N ILE A 78 -7.94 20.59 6.34
CA ILE A 78 -7.31 19.90 7.46
C ILE A 78 -7.39 18.39 7.23
N HIS A 79 -6.25 17.72 7.33
CA HIS A 79 -6.13 16.27 7.25
C HIS A 79 -6.16 15.67 8.66
N ILE A 80 -7.30 15.09 9.03
CA ILE A 80 -7.54 14.56 10.37
C ILE A 80 -7.24 13.06 10.35
N ASN A 81 -6.07 12.69 10.86
CA ASN A 81 -5.70 11.28 11.04
C ASN A 81 -6.46 10.72 12.25
N ILE A 82 -6.99 9.51 12.14
CA ILE A 82 -7.70 8.88 13.26
C ILE A 82 -6.75 7.90 13.95
N ASP A 83 -6.63 8.04 15.26
CA ASP A 83 -5.86 7.13 16.10
C ASP A 83 -6.65 5.85 16.38
N ILE A 84 -6.15 4.73 15.87
CA ILE A 84 -6.70 3.40 16.15
C ILE A 84 -5.83 2.72 17.20
N LEU A 85 -6.44 2.33 18.32
CA LEU A 85 -5.76 1.55 19.36
C LEU A 85 -5.57 0.09 18.89
N GLY A 86 -4.54 -0.14 18.09
CA GLY A 86 -4.20 -1.46 17.56
C GLY A 86 -4.69 -1.67 16.13
N GLU A 87 -5.48 -2.72 15.90
CA GLU A 87 -5.98 -3.10 14.57
C GLU A 87 -7.50 -3.08 14.54
N ILE A 88 -8.07 -2.37 13.55
CA ILE A 88 -9.51 -2.38 13.27
C ILE A 88 -9.81 -3.33 12.09
N GLY A 89 -10.90 -4.09 12.19
CA GLY A 89 -11.37 -4.92 11.10
C GLY A 89 -12.04 -4.07 10.01
N ILE A 90 -11.72 -4.31 8.74
CA ILE A 90 -12.49 -3.79 7.61
C ILE A 90 -13.21 -4.97 7.00
N THR A 91 -14.53 -4.86 6.82
CA THR A 91 -15.32 -5.83 6.09
C THR A 91 -16.06 -5.20 4.93
N ALA A 92 -16.20 -5.96 3.85
CA ALA A 92 -16.94 -5.54 2.69
C ALA A 92 -17.75 -6.72 2.16
N LYS A 93 -19.03 -6.47 1.89
CA LYS A 93 -19.92 -7.45 1.25
C LYS A 93 -19.86 -7.27 -0.26
N VAL A 94 -19.49 -8.33 -0.97
CA VAL A 94 -19.65 -8.37 -2.43
C VAL A 94 -21.10 -8.76 -2.72
N ASN A 95 -21.90 -7.78 -3.13
CA ASN A 95 -23.17 -8.13 -3.77
C ASN A 95 -22.82 -8.55 -5.21
N SER A 96 -23.07 -9.82 -5.55
CA SER A 96 -23.03 -10.25 -6.95
C SER A 96 -24.13 -9.49 -7.70
N VAL A 97 -23.77 -8.38 -8.36
CA VAL A 97 -24.66 -7.71 -9.28
C VAL A 97 -24.66 -8.51 -10.57
N ASN A 98 -25.49 -9.55 -10.58
CA ASN A 98 -26.23 -10.07 -11.71
C ASN A 98 -27.09 -11.20 -11.17
N GLU A 99 -28.36 -10.92 -10.85
CA GLU A 99 -29.45 -11.66 -11.47
C GLU A 99 -30.80 -11.04 -11.11
N VAL A 100 -31.59 -10.95 -12.14
CA VAL A 100 -33.02 -10.68 -12.17
C VAL A 100 -33.72 -11.49 -11.08
N GLU A 101 -34.70 -10.87 -10.42
CA GLU A 101 -35.64 -11.47 -9.48
C GLU A 101 -35.88 -12.96 -9.72
N THR A 102 -35.17 -13.82 -8.99
CA THR A 102 -35.55 -15.22 -8.87
C THR A 102 -35.36 -15.66 -7.43
N ILE A 103 -36.49 -15.91 -6.80
CA ILE A 103 -36.66 -16.37 -5.43
C ILE A 103 -36.07 -17.78 -5.31
N SER A 104 -34.93 -17.94 -4.63
CA SER A 104 -34.58 -19.17 -3.89
C SER A 104 -33.32 -18.97 -3.06
N GLY A 105 -33.35 -19.39 -1.80
CA GLY A 105 -32.32 -19.12 -0.79
C GLY A 105 -30.96 -19.79 -1.04
N ASN A 106 -29.96 -19.26 -0.31
CA ASN A 106 -28.52 -19.53 -0.32
C ASN A 106 -27.72 -18.80 -1.40
N SER A 107 -27.63 -17.47 -1.29
CA SER A 107 -26.45 -16.76 -1.82
C SER A 107 -25.37 -16.76 -0.74
N ASP A 108 -24.27 -17.47 -0.97
CA ASP A 108 -23.04 -17.28 -0.19
C ASP A 108 -22.55 -15.85 -0.43
N ASP A 109 -22.93 -14.90 0.43
CA ASP A 109 -22.40 -13.55 0.44
C ASP A 109 -20.87 -13.65 0.65
N PHE A 110 -20.08 -13.35 -0.38
CA PHE A 110 -18.63 -13.26 -0.23
C PHE A 110 -18.28 -12.05 0.65
N LEU A 111 -17.80 -12.34 1.85
CA LEU A 111 -17.33 -11.36 2.82
C LEU A 111 -15.81 -11.24 2.72
N TYR A 112 -15.31 -10.09 2.27
CA TYR A 112 -13.90 -9.76 2.43
C TYR A 112 -13.67 -9.17 3.81
N SER A 113 -12.68 -9.68 4.53
CA SER A 113 -12.26 -9.13 5.82
C SER A 113 -10.73 -9.03 5.91
N PHE A 114 -10.24 -7.89 6.41
CA PHE A 114 -8.83 -7.67 6.70
C PHE A 114 -8.68 -6.70 7.86
N LYS A 115 -7.47 -6.58 8.42
CA LYS A 115 -7.19 -5.68 9.54
C LYS A 115 -6.25 -4.55 9.12
N VAL A 116 -6.50 -3.34 9.63
CA VAL A 116 -5.64 -2.18 9.42
C VAL A 116 -5.34 -1.47 10.73
N GLN A 117 -4.16 -0.86 10.79
CA GLN A 117 -3.71 -0.01 11.90
C GLN A 117 -3.85 1.48 11.54
N TYR A 118 -3.78 1.80 10.25
CA TYR A 118 -3.85 3.17 9.76
C TYR A 118 -4.96 3.32 8.71
N LEU A 119 -5.82 4.32 8.91
CA LEU A 119 -6.84 4.72 7.94
C LEU A 119 -6.44 6.01 7.22
N PRO A 120 -6.88 6.20 5.97
CA PRO A 120 -6.81 7.49 5.31
C PRO A 120 -7.50 8.59 6.14
N PRO A 121 -6.93 9.80 6.21
CA PRO A 121 -7.48 10.87 7.03
C PRO A 121 -8.87 11.29 6.58
N ILE A 122 -9.64 11.83 7.51
CA ILE A 122 -10.83 12.61 7.21
C ILE A 122 -10.35 13.98 6.73
N LEU A 123 -10.80 14.39 5.54
CA LEU A 123 -10.46 15.68 4.97
C LEU A 123 -11.58 16.67 5.27
N LEU A 124 -11.30 17.66 6.11
CA LEU A 124 -12.22 18.76 6.40
C LEU A 124 -11.77 19.99 5.62
N THR A 125 -12.54 20.39 4.61
CA THR A 125 -12.30 21.66 3.89
C THR A 125 -13.23 22.71 4.45
N CYS A 126 -12.68 23.84 4.86
CA CYS A 126 -13.39 24.94 5.47
C CYS A 126 -13.21 26.22 4.65
N LEU A 127 -14.27 26.99 4.57
CA LEU A 127 -14.32 28.31 3.97
C LEU A 127 -14.97 29.26 4.97
N LEU A 128 -14.23 30.30 5.37
CA LEU A 128 -14.65 31.21 6.42
C LEU A 128 -15.39 32.42 5.82
N PRO A 129 -16.71 32.56 6.06
CA PRO A 129 -17.43 33.76 5.65
C PRO A 129 -17.06 34.93 6.56
N LYS A 130 -17.24 36.17 6.09
CA LYS A 130 -16.97 37.39 6.88
C LYS A 130 -17.83 37.51 8.16
N SER A 131 -18.92 36.75 8.21
CA SER A 131 -19.86 36.66 9.33
C SER A 131 -19.43 35.71 10.43
N TYR A 132 -18.45 34.84 10.19
CA TYR A 132 -17.89 33.92 11.18
C TYR A 132 -16.85 34.62 12.07
N PRO A 133 -16.80 34.39 13.40
CA PRO A 133 -17.63 33.48 14.20
C PRO A 133 -18.91 34.09 14.77
N SER A 134 -19.20 35.37 14.53
CA SER A 134 -20.28 36.05 15.25
C SER A 134 -21.70 35.62 14.87
N HIS A 135 -21.97 35.32 13.60
CA HIS A 135 -23.35 35.12 13.10
C HIS A 135 -23.57 33.79 12.37
N GLN A 136 -22.58 33.31 11.62
CA GLN A 136 -22.71 32.11 10.78
C GLN A 136 -21.51 31.17 11.00
N PRO A 137 -21.71 29.85 10.86
CA PRO A 137 -20.62 28.88 10.93
C PRO A 137 -19.70 28.98 9.70
N PRO A 138 -18.52 28.34 9.77
CA PRO A 138 -17.72 28.06 8.57
C PRO A 138 -18.53 27.23 7.57
N ILE A 139 -18.36 27.51 6.28
CA ILE A 139 -18.86 26.64 5.22
C ILE A 139 -17.87 25.50 5.11
N PHE A 140 -18.33 24.25 5.19
CA PHE A 140 -17.44 23.12 5.21
C PHE A 140 -17.90 21.98 4.31
N THR A 141 -16.94 21.17 3.91
CA THR A 141 -17.17 19.88 3.24
C THR A 141 -16.32 18.82 3.91
N ILE A 142 -16.88 17.63 4.10
CA ILE A 142 -16.17 16.48 4.66
C ILE A 142 -15.95 15.45 3.55
N SER A 143 -14.69 15.10 3.29
CA SER A 143 -14.29 14.05 2.37
C SER A 143 -13.64 12.88 3.10
N VAL A 144 -14.19 11.68 2.91
CA VAL A 144 -13.67 10.45 3.53
C VAL A 144 -13.64 9.32 2.51
N LYS A 145 -12.46 8.73 2.32
CA LYS A 145 -12.24 7.69 1.29
C LYS A 145 -12.82 6.32 1.65
N TRP A 146 -13.06 6.06 2.93
CA TRP A 146 -13.51 4.76 3.44
C TRP A 146 -14.90 4.79 4.06
N LEU A 147 -15.64 5.90 3.94
CA LEU A 147 -16.94 6.08 4.59
C LEU A 147 -18.04 6.40 3.59
N GLU A 148 -19.23 5.84 3.83
CA GLU A 148 -20.42 6.08 3.00
C GLU A 148 -21.02 7.47 3.20
N SER A 149 -21.75 7.96 2.20
CA SER A 149 -22.34 9.30 2.22
C SER A 149 -23.29 9.52 3.40
N ALA A 150 -24.09 8.51 3.79
CA ALA A 150 -25.03 8.61 4.91
C ALA A 150 -24.30 8.80 6.26
N LYS A 151 -23.16 8.13 6.44
CA LYS A 151 -22.35 8.24 7.66
C LYS A 151 -21.57 9.56 7.71
N ILE A 152 -21.09 10.04 6.57
CA ILE A 152 -20.48 11.38 6.47
C ILE A 152 -21.54 12.46 6.79
N LEU A 153 -22.79 12.28 6.37
CA LEU A 153 -23.88 13.20 6.73
C LEU A 153 -24.11 13.25 8.25
N ASN A 154 -23.99 12.11 8.95
CA ASN A 154 -24.06 12.10 10.42
C ASN A 154 -22.91 12.91 11.04
N LEU A 155 -21.69 12.81 10.49
CA LEU A 155 -20.57 13.64 10.93
C LEU A 155 -20.87 15.13 10.72
N CYS A 156 -21.39 15.51 9.54
CA CYS A 156 -21.78 16.90 9.26
C CYS A 156 -22.84 17.40 10.25
N SER A 157 -23.84 16.57 10.54
CA SER A 157 -24.92 16.91 11.48
C SER A 157 -24.39 17.11 12.90
N MET A 158 -23.36 16.36 13.27
CA MET A 158 -22.70 16.54 14.57
C MET A 158 -21.83 17.80 14.60
N LEU A 159 -21.13 18.15 13.52
CA LEU A 159 -20.43 19.45 13.44
C LEU A 159 -21.39 20.63 13.55
N ASP A 160 -22.56 20.54 12.90
CA ASP A 160 -23.64 21.53 13.04
C ASP A 160 -24.11 21.63 14.50
N SER A 161 -24.24 20.50 15.19
CA SER A 161 -24.60 20.46 16.62
C SER A 161 -23.53 21.13 17.50
N ILE A 162 -22.24 20.90 17.23
CA ILE A 162 -21.14 21.53 17.96
C ILE A 162 -21.21 23.06 17.78
N TRP A 163 -21.46 23.52 16.56
CA TRP A 163 -21.65 24.95 16.29
C TRP A 163 -22.83 25.54 17.07
N THR A 164 -23.99 24.88 17.09
CA THR A 164 -25.16 25.40 17.84
C THR A 164 -24.91 25.56 19.33
N GLY A 165 -23.98 24.79 19.91
CA GLY A 165 -23.57 24.93 21.31
C GLY A 165 -22.57 26.07 21.56
N LEU A 166 -21.87 26.54 20.53
CA LEU A 166 -20.77 27.50 20.58
C LEU A 166 -21.03 28.75 19.73
N GLN A 167 -22.30 29.14 19.56
CA GLN A 167 -22.66 30.26 18.70
C GLN A 167 -21.95 31.55 19.14
N GLY A 168 -21.22 32.18 18.23
CA GLY A 168 -20.44 33.39 18.50
C GLY A 168 -18.97 33.14 18.85
N GLN A 169 -18.50 31.88 18.82
CA GLN A 169 -17.11 31.50 19.14
C GLN A 169 -16.44 30.73 17.99
N GLU A 170 -15.11 30.63 18.07
CA GLU A 170 -14.27 29.74 17.28
C GLU A 170 -14.68 28.27 17.46
N VAL A 171 -14.76 27.48 16.38
CA VAL A 171 -15.25 26.09 16.42
C VAL A 171 -14.42 25.10 15.62
N ILE A 172 -13.48 25.55 14.78
CA ILE A 172 -12.66 24.69 13.95
C ILE A 172 -11.87 23.71 14.82
N TYR A 173 -11.23 24.20 15.88
CA TYR A 173 -10.49 23.32 16.82
C TYR A 173 -11.42 22.25 17.42
N HIS A 174 -12.61 22.63 17.87
CA HIS A 174 -13.58 21.71 18.46
C HIS A 174 -14.09 20.68 17.45
N TRP A 175 -14.29 21.08 16.19
CA TRP A 175 -14.63 20.17 15.11
C TRP A 175 -13.53 19.16 14.85
N VAL A 176 -12.28 19.62 14.72
CA VAL A 176 -11.13 18.75 14.46
C VAL A 176 -10.91 17.77 15.60
N GLU A 177 -10.95 18.24 16.85
CA GLU A 177 -10.78 17.41 18.04
C GLU A 177 -11.88 16.35 18.16
N TRP A 178 -13.13 16.71 17.87
CA TRP A 178 -14.23 15.75 17.89
C TRP A 178 -14.11 14.72 16.76
N LEU A 179 -13.75 15.15 15.54
CA LEU A 179 -13.51 14.24 14.42
C LEU A 179 -12.33 13.30 14.67
N HIS A 180 -11.30 13.77 15.37
CA HIS A 180 -10.14 12.98 15.76
C HIS A 180 -10.49 11.92 16.82
N SER A 181 -11.11 12.34 17.92
CA SER A 181 -11.28 11.51 19.13
C SER A 181 -12.56 10.68 19.16
N SER A 182 -13.65 11.17 18.54
CA SER A 182 -15.01 10.69 18.82
C SER A 182 -15.76 10.20 17.57
N SER A 183 -15.23 10.43 16.38
CA SER A 183 -15.90 10.08 15.13
C SER A 183 -16.19 8.59 14.98
N LEU A 184 -15.21 7.72 15.26
CA LEU A 184 -15.39 6.27 15.11
C LEU A 184 -16.43 5.71 16.06
N SER A 185 -16.35 6.03 17.35
CA SER A 185 -17.33 5.56 18.34
C SER A 185 -18.72 6.12 18.08
N HIS A 186 -18.83 7.37 17.59
CA HIS A 186 -20.12 7.92 17.18
C HIS A 186 -20.74 7.18 15.98
N LEU A 187 -19.91 6.71 15.04
CA LEU A 187 -20.36 5.93 13.89
C LEU A 187 -20.65 4.45 14.23
N GLY A 188 -20.26 4.01 15.44
CA GLY A 188 -20.38 2.64 15.92
C GLY A 188 -19.27 1.71 15.40
N PHE A 189 -18.09 2.27 15.09
CA PHE A 189 -16.93 1.54 14.56
C PHE A 189 -15.87 1.28 15.63
N ASP A 190 -16.27 0.63 16.72
CA ASP A 190 -15.34 0.32 17.81
C ASP A 190 -14.42 -0.88 17.47
N GLU A 191 -14.88 -1.82 16.64
CA GLU A 191 -14.13 -3.04 16.27
C GLU A 191 -14.04 -3.28 14.75
N GLU A 192 -15.04 -2.86 13.98
CA GLU A 192 -15.17 -3.20 12.56
C GLU A 192 -15.80 -2.07 11.73
N ILE A 193 -15.16 -1.68 10.63
CA ILE A 193 -15.68 -0.76 9.62
C ILE A 193 -16.25 -1.56 8.46
N ARG A 194 -17.53 -1.30 8.12
CA ARG A 194 -18.21 -1.91 6.99
C ARG A 194 -18.14 -1.00 5.77
N LEU A 195 -17.52 -1.47 4.69
CA LEU A 195 -17.50 -0.78 3.41
C LEU A 195 -18.76 -1.09 2.60
N GLY A 196 -19.29 -0.06 1.95
CA GLY A 196 -20.55 -0.10 1.21
C GLY A 196 -21.76 0.26 2.07
N PRO A 197 -22.98 0.12 1.54
CA PRO A 197 -23.33 -0.49 0.25
C PRO A 197 -22.87 0.33 -0.97
N TYR A 198 -22.20 -0.35 -1.92
CA TYR A 198 -21.78 0.21 -3.19
C TYR A 198 -22.99 0.42 -4.11
N GLY A 199 -23.03 1.53 -4.85
CA GLY A 199 -24.11 1.82 -5.83
C GLY A 199 -25.41 2.36 -5.23
N THR A 200 -25.46 2.63 -3.92
CA THR A 200 -26.60 3.32 -3.29
C THR A 200 -26.55 4.81 -3.58
N SER A 201 -27.73 5.44 -3.71
CA SER A 201 -27.90 6.86 -4.02
C SER A 201 -26.98 7.76 -3.19
N ARG A 202 -26.17 8.55 -3.88
CA ARG A 202 -25.37 9.63 -3.28
C ARG A 202 -26.33 10.57 -2.54
N VAL A 203 -26.00 10.91 -1.29
CA VAL A 203 -26.75 11.92 -0.54
C VAL A 203 -26.61 13.26 -1.28
N ALA A 204 -27.72 13.99 -1.43
CA ALA A 204 -27.76 15.25 -2.20
C ALA A 204 -27.14 16.46 -1.46
N ASP A 205 -26.64 16.27 -0.24
CA ASP A 205 -25.98 17.31 0.54
C ASP A 205 -24.61 17.62 -0.08
N ALA A 206 -24.41 18.87 -0.51
CA ALA A 206 -23.19 19.31 -1.19
C ALA A 206 -21.95 19.22 -0.28
N ARG A 207 -22.14 19.22 1.05
CA ARG A 207 -21.07 19.11 2.05
C ARG A 207 -20.45 17.70 2.12
N VAL A 208 -21.16 16.69 1.62
CA VAL A 208 -20.77 15.28 1.74
C VAL A 208 -19.99 14.83 0.50
N VAL A 209 -18.74 14.41 0.70
CA VAL A 209 -17.87 13.84 -0.35
C VAL A 209 -17.44 12.43 0.07
N SER A 210 -18.16 11.41 -0.42
CA SER A 210 -17.74 10.01 -0.20
C SER A 210 -16.74 9.59 -1.27
N GLY A 211 -15.58 9.08 -0.84
CA GLY A 211 -14.57 8.54 -1.74
C GLY A 211 -14.71 7.05 -2.04
N ILE A 212 -15.75 6.39 -1.49
CA ILE A 212 -16.06 4.98 -1.80
C ILE A 212 -16.45 4.87 -3.28
N ARG A 213 -15.78 3.97 -4.01
CA ARG A 213 -16.04 3.74 -5.44
C ARG A 213 -16.58 2.34 -5.68
N CYS A 214 -15.72 1.34 -5.52
CA CYS A 214 -16.04 -0.07 -5.70
C CYS A 214 -15.11 -0.92 -4.86
N ILE A 215 -15.54 -2.15 -4.56
CA ILE A 215 -14.78 -3.07 -3.71
C ILE A 215 -13.37 -3.38 -4.27
N ASP A 216 -13.26 -3.49 -5.59
CA ASP A 216 -12.01 -3.80 -6.30
C ASP A 216 -10.98 -2.65 -6.24
N ALA A 217 -11.43 -1.42 -5.99
CA ALA A 217 -10.55 -0.27 -5.83
C ALA A 217 -10.28 0.05 -4.35
N ASP A 218 -11.34 0.03 -3.52
CA ASP A 218 -11.28 0.51 -2.15
C ASP A 218 -10.50 -0.44 -1.23
N ILE A 219 -10.63 -1.76 -1.41
CA ILE A 219 -9.88 -2.73 -0.59
C ILE A 219 -8.37 -2.64 -0.87
N PRO A 220 -7.88 -2.74 -2.13
CA PRO A 220 -6.46 -2.58 -2.40
C PRO A 220 -5.93 -1.21 -1.97
N PHE A 221 -6.73 -0.15 -2.15
CA PHE A 221 -6.37 1.18 -1.69
C PHE A 221 -6.12 1.22 -0.18
N LEU A 222 -7.05 0.73 0.64
CA LEU A 222 -6.90 0.72 2.11
C LEU A 222 -5.74 -0.16 2.57
N GLN A 223 -5.54 -1.31 1.95
CA GLN A 223 -4.39 -2.18 2.23
C GLN A 223 -3.07 -1.50 1.90
N SER A 224 -2.97 -0.89 0.71
CA SER A 224 -1.77 -0.17 0.28
C SER A 224 -1.45 1.01 1.19
N TYR A 225 -2.44 1.82 1.56
CA TYR A 225 -2.28 2.95 2.47
C TYR A 225 -1.80 2.50 3.85
N ASN A 226 -2.42 1.45 4.40
CA ASN A 226 -2.02 0.90 5.70
C ASN A 226 -0.58 0.37 5.67
N ASN A 227 -0.21 -0.37 4.62
CA ASN A 227 1.14 -0.90 4.47
C ASN A 227 2.19 0.20 4.30
N GLU A 228 1.89 1.23 3.50
CA GLU A 228 2.76 2.38 3.32
C GLU A 228 2.96 3.14 4.63
N ARG A 229 1.89 3.41 5.38
CA ARG A 229 1.99 4.07 6.70
C ARG A 229 2.78 3.24 7.71
N ARG A 230 2.55 1.92 7.76
CA ARG A 230 3.36 1.01 8.57
C ARG A 230 4.84 1.08 8.19
N HIS A 231 5.13 1.09 6.89
CA HIS A 231 6.50 1.17 6.39
C HIS A 231 7.15 2.51 6.75
N GLN A 232 6.46 3.63 6.53
CA GLN A 232 6.95 4.96 6.89
C GLN A 232 7.24 5.10 8.39
N ASN A 233 6.35 4.59 9.25
CA ASN A 233 6.58 4.59 10.69
C ASN A 233 7.74 3.68 11.08
N PHE A 234 7.82 2.49 10.46
CA PHE A 234 8.97 1.60 10.63
C PHE A 234 10.29 2.30 10.28
N LEU A 235 10.37 3.03 9.16
CA LEU A 235 11.59 3.74 8.77
C LEU A 235 12.00 4.85 9.76
N LYS A 236 11.03 5.50 10.43
CA LYS A 236 11.28 6.58 11.39
C LYS A 236 11.67 6.08 12.78
N GLU A 237 11.18 4.91 13.16
CA GLU A 237 11.40 4.32 14.48
C GLU A 237 12.74 3.57 14.57
N LEU A 238 13.22 3.41 15.81
CA LEU A 238 14.37 2.56 16.13
C LEU A 238 13.89 1.13 16.39
N HIS A 239 14.58 0.16 15.77
CA HIS A 239 14.26 -1.26 15.90
C HIS A 239 15.49 -2.04 16.36
N GLU A 240 15.27 -3.03 17.21
CA GLU A 240 16.33 -3.95 17.67
C GLU A 240 16.48 -5.11 16.68
N CYS A 241 17.72 -5.38 16.25
CA CYS A 241 18.00 -6.54 15.40
C CYS A 241 18.10 -7.83 16.22
N CYS A 242 17.31 -8.85 15.89
CA CYS A 242 17.30 -10.14 16.60
C CYS A 242 18.59 -10.99 16.48
N ILE A 243 19.56 -10.56 15.66
CA ILE A 243 20.83 -11.27 15.45
C ILE A 243 21.96 -10.63 16.25
N CYS A 244 22.11 -9.31 16.16
CA CYS A 244 23.18 -8.56 16.85
C CYS A 244 22.71 -7.80 18.09
N TYR A 245 21.41 -7.82 18.40
CA TYR A 245 20.78 -7.13 19.54
C TYR A 245 21.15 -5.64 19.62
N SER A 246 21.32 -5.02 18.46
CA SER A 246 21.64 -3.58 18.35
C SER A 246 20.46 -2.84 17.76
N GLU A 247 20.27 -1.60 18.24
CA GLU A 247 19.21 -0.70 17.78
C GLU A 247 19.68 0.13 16.59
N TYR A 248 18.89 0.14 15.52
CA TYR A 248 19.11 0.96 14.34
C TYR A 248 17.79 1.57 13.85
N PRO A 249 17.82 2.71 13.14
CA PRO A 249 16.63 3.21 12.46
C PRO A 249 16.14 2.19 11.42
N GLY A 250 14.84 2.16 11.14
CA GLY A 250 14.27 1.23 10.16
C GLY A 250 14.86 1.36 8.75
N THR A 251 15.50 2.49 8.41
CA THR A 251 16.25 2.68 7.16
C THR A 251 17.45 1.74 7.00
N GLU A 252 18.02 1.27 8.12
CA GLU A 252 19.12 0.30 8.15
C GLU A 252 18.63 -1.15 8.20
N PHE A 253 17.32 -1.38 8.16
CA PHE A 253 16.72 -2.70 8.11
C PHE A 253 16.22 -3.04 6.70
N VAL A 254 16.27 -4.33 6.37
CA VAL A 254 15.72 -4.86 5.13
C VAL A 254 14.65 -5.88 5.45
N GLN A 255 13.45 -5.65 4.93
CA GLN A 255 12.33 -6.57 5.03
C GLN A 255 12.35 -7.57 3.87
N LEU A 256 12.32 -8.86 4.19
CA LEU A 256 12.23 -9.94 3.21
C LEU A 256 10.77 -10.19 2.80
N PRO A 257 10.50 -10.89 1.67
CA PRO A 257 9.14 -11.23 1.24
C PRO A 257 8.32 -12.01 2.29
N CYS A 258 9.01 -12.74 3.17
CA CYS A 258 8.42 -13.44 4.31
C CYS A 258 7.98 -12.53 5.47
N LYS A 259 8.08 -11.20 5.30
CA LYS A 259 7.79 -10.13 6.27
C LYS A 259 8.76 -10.01 7.45
N HIS A 260 9.77 -10.88 7.57
CA HIS A 260 10.85 -10.75 8.55
C HIS A 260 11.82 -9.62 8.15
N PHE A 261 12.31 -8.88 9.13
CA PHE A 261 13.26 -7.78 8.93
C PHE A 261 14.53 -8.00 9.73
N PHE A 262 15.67 -7.65 9.14
CA PHE A 262 16.99 -7.76 9.77
C PHE A 262 17.84 -6.55 9.41
N CYS A 263 18.80 -6.20 10.27
CA CYS A 263 19.69 -5.10 9.94
C CYS A 263 20.55 -5.45 8.73
N ARG A 264 20.86 -4.44 7.92
CA ARG A 264 21.63 -4.56 6.69
C ARG A 264 22.98 -5.25 6.91
N LYS A 265 23.66 -4.93 8.01
CA LYS A 265 24.98 -5.47 8.37
C LYS A 265 24.94 -6.98 8.60
N CYS A 266 23.93 -7.47 9.32
CA CYS A 266 23.77 -8.91 9.58
C CYS A 266 23.44 -9.68 8.30
N LEU A 267 22.51 -9.18 7.48
CA LEU A 267 22.18 -9.79 6.18
C LEU A 267 23.39 -9.82 5.23
N GLN A 268 24.14 -8.72 5.17
CA GLN A 268 25.34 -8.65 4.34
C GLN A 268 26.42 -9.63 4.81
N THR A 269 26.68 -9.69 6.12
CA THR A 269 27.68 -10.61 6.68
C THR A 269 27.27 -12.07 6.44
N PHE A 270 26.00 -12.40 6.68
CA PHE A 270 25.45 -13.73 6.45
C PHE A 270 25.58 -14.17 4.99
N THR A 271 25.14 -13.32 4.05
CA THR A 271 25.20 -13.63 2.61
C THR A 271 26.65 -13.82 2.14
N GLN A 272 27.57 -12.95 2.54
CA GLN A 272 28.99 -13.05 2.18
C GLN A 272 29.66 -14.32 2.72
N ILE A 273 29.36 -14.72 3.96
CA ILE A 273 29.91 -15.95 4.55
C ILE A 273 29.42 -17.16 3.76
N HIS A 274 28.12 -17.26 3.50
CA HIS A 274 27.54 -18.39 2.76
C HIS A 274 28.08 -18.52 1.33
N VAL A 275 28.33 -17.41 0.64
CA VAL A 275 28.97 -17.42 -0.69
C VAL A 275 30.43 -17.85 -0.61
N LYS A 276 31.19 -17.36 0.38
CA LYS A 276 32.60 -17.74 0.60
C LYS A 276 32.76 -19.22 0.97
N GLU A 277 31.85 -19.75 1.78
CA GLU A 277 31.81 -21.16 2.20
C GLU A 277 31.22 -22.09 1.13
N GLY A 278 30.70 -21.53 0.03
CA GLY A 278 30.10 -22.30 -1.06
C GLY A 278 28.72 -22.90 -0.73
N ASN A 279 28.10 -22.43 0.35
CA ASN A 279 26.78 -22.87 0.79
C ASN A 279 25.65 -22.00 0.21
N VAL A 280 25.66 -21.86 -1.12
CA VAL A 280 24.77 -20.96 -1.88
C VAL A 280 23.29 -21.35 -1.83
N SER A 281 22.98 -22.64 -1.62
CA SER A 281 21.61 -23.17 -1.54
C SER A 281 20.91 -22.83 -0.21
N ASN A 282 21.67 -22.37 0.79
CA ASN A 282 21.17 -22.05 2.12
C ASN A 282 21.03 -20.55 2.36
N LEU A 283 21.01 -19.71 1.31
CA LEU A 283 20.69 -18.28 1.41
C LEU A 283 19.19 -18.07 1.61
N GLN A 284 18.73 -18.51 2.77
CA GLN A 284 17.36 -18.40 3.26
C GLN A 284 17.25 -17.27 4.28
N CYS A 285 16.02 -16.96 4.67
CA CYS A 285 15.72 -16.09 5.80
C CYS A 285 16.49 -16.54 7.05
N LEU A 286 16.95 -15.58 7.84
CA LEU A 286 17.74 -15.83 9.05
C LEU A 286 16.86 -16.26 10.25
N ASP A 287 15.54 -16.25 10.08
CA ASP A 287 14.63 -16.83 11.06
C ASP A 287 14.65 -18.36 10.96
N ALA A 288 14.91 -19.04 12.08
CA ALA A 288 15.10 -20.49 12.13
C ALA A 288 13.90 -21.32 11.65
N LYS A 289 12.69 -20.73 11.61
CA LYS A 289 11.47 -21.40 11.14
C LYS A 289 11.11 -21.05 9.71
N CYS A 290 11.80 -20.09 9.09
CA CYS A 290 11.51 -19.61 7.76
C CYS A 290 12.47 -20.23 6.73
N LYS A 291 11.93 -20.78 5.65
CA LYS A 291 12.70 -21.39 4.55
C LYS A 291 12.65 -20.55 3.27
N ASP A 292 12.13 -19.33 3.36
CA ASP A 292 12.03 -18.44 2.21
C ASP A 292 13.41 -17.99 1.77
N MET A 293 13.66 -18.06 0.46
CA MET A 293 14.92 -17.67 -0.14
C MET A 293 15.05 -16.15 -0.17
N ILE A 294 16.28 -15.65 0.04
CA ILE A 294 16.57 -14.24 -0.16
C ILE A 294 16.52 -13.94 -1.67
N PRO A 295 15.70 -12.96 -2.12
CA PRO A 295 15.59 -12.61 -3.53
C PRO A 295 16.94 -12.25 -4.17
N PRO A 296 17.21 -12.67 -5.41
CA PRO A 296 18.47 -12.36 -6.11
C PRO A 296 18.75 -10.86 -6.23
N GLY A 297 17.71 -10.03 -6.36
CA GLY A 297 17.85 -8.57 -6.39
C GLY A 297 18.41 -7.98 -5.09
N LEU A 298 18.07 -8.56 -3.94
CA LEU A 298 18.65 -8.17 -2.66
C LEU A 298 20.09 -8.70 -2.52
N LEU A 299 20.35 -9.94 -2.97
CA LEU A 299 21.69 -10.52 -2.96
C LEU A 299 22.69 -9.65 -3.73
N LYS A 300 22.31 -9.14 -4.92
CA LYS A 300 23.13 -8.22 -5.70
C LYS A 300 23.46 -6.91 -4.97
N HIS A 301 22.60 -6.49 -4.04
CA HIS A 301 22.83 -5.27 -3.27
C HIS A 301 23.76 -5.49 -2.05
N PHE A 302 23.84 -6.72 -1.55
CA PHE A 302 24.69 -7.09 -0.41
C PHE A 302 26.06 -7.65 -0.83
N LEU A 303 26.08 -8.36 -1.95
CA LEU A 303 27.27 -8.93 -2.58
C LEU A 303 27.82 -7.92 -3.61
N GLY A 304 29.14 -7.85 -3.76
CA GLY A 304 29.73 -7.14 -4.91
C GLY A 304 29.51 -7.92 -6.21
N ASP A 305 29.81 -7.31 -7.35
CA ASP A 305 29.61 -7.95 -8.67
C ASP A 305 30.34 -9.31 -8.77
N GLU A 306 31.58 -9.41 -8.28
CA GLU A 306 32.35 -10.67 -8.29
C GLU A 306 31.72 -11.78 -7.42
N ASP A 307 31.29 -11.44 -6.21
CA ASP A 307 30.67 -12.41 -5.29
C ASP A 307 29.27 -12.82 -5.79
N TYR A 308 28.56 -11.93 -6.47
CA TYR A 308 27.27 -12.20 -7.07
C TYR A 308 27.38 -13.15 -8.27
N GLU A 309 28.32 -12.90 -9.19
CA GLU A 309 28.59 -13.80 -10.32
C GLU A 309 29.02 -15.19 -9.84
N ARG A 310 29.85 -15.24 -8.79
CA ARG A 310 30.23 -16.49 -8.15
C ARG A 310 29.01 -17.22 -7.56
N TRP A 311 28.15 -16.51 -6.84
CA TRP A 311 26.91 -17.08 -6.32
C TRP A 311 26.00 -17.63 -7.43
N GLU A 312 25.81 -16.86 -8.50
CA GLU A 312 24.96 -17.25 -9.65
C GLU A 312 25.50 -18.51 -10.33
N SER A 313 26.80 -18.57 -10.58
CA SER A 313 27.47 -19.72 -11.17
C SER A 313 27.31 -20.98 -10.29
N MET A 314 27.56 -20.84 -8.98
CA MET A 314 27.42 -21.96 -8.03
C MET A 314 25.98 -22.42 -7.86
N MET A 315 25.01 -21.50 -7.91
CA MET A 315 23.59 -21.85 -7.88
C MET A 315 23.19 -22.61 -9.13
N LEU A 316 23.61 -22.15 -10.31
CA LEU A 316 23.37 -22.83 -11.58
C LEU A 316 23.95 -24.26 -11.56
N GLU A 317 25.22 -24.41 -11.17
CA GLU A 317 25.87 -25.72 -11.07
C GLU A 317 25.13 -26.67 -10.12
N LYS A 318 24.75 -26.22 -8.93
CA LYS A 318 23.99 -27.05 -7.97
C LYS A 318 22.61 -27.40 -8.47
N THR A 319 21.91 -26.47 -9.12
CA THR A 319 20.59 -26.74 -9.70
C THR A 319 20.69 -27.77 -10.83
N LEU A 320 21.67 -27.63 -11.73
CA LEU A 320 21.91 -28.61 -12.80
C LEU A 320 22.32 -29.98 -12.24
N ALA A 321 23.15 -30.03 -11.19
CA ALA A 321 23.53 -31.28 -10.54
C ALA A 321 22.38 -31.97 -9.79
N SER A 322 21.37 -31.20 -9.36
CA SER A 322 20.16 -31.75 -8.71
C SER A 322 19.17 -32.36 -9.71
N MET A 323 19.29 -32.04 -11.01
CA MET A 323 18.41 -32.54 -12.06
C MET A 323 18.93 -33.89 -12.57
N SER A 324 18.12 -34.94 -12.48
CA SER A 324 18.53 -36.30 -12.86
C SER A 324 18.64 -36.51 -14.38
N ASP A 325 18.03 -35.64 -15.16
CA ASP A 325 17.96 -35.65 -16.62
C ASP A 325 19.01 -34.74 -17.28
N VAL A 326 19.86 -34.06 -16.49
CA VAL A 326 20.90 -33.19 -17.04
C VAL A 326 22.20 -33.96 -17.21
N VAL A 327 22.69 -34.00 -18.45
CA VAL A 327 23.96 -34.64 -18.84
C VAL A 327 24.87 -33.65 -19.57
N TYR A 328 26.18 -33.75 -19.36
CA TYR A 328 27.14 -32.84 -19.98
C TYR A 328 27.63 -33.37 -21.33
N CYS A 329 27.65 -32.51 -22.35
CA CYS A 329 28.15 -32.87 -23.67
C CYS A 329 29.65 -33.23 -23.62
N PRO A 330 30.08 -34.41 -24.13
CA PRO A 330 31.48 -34.84 -24.07
C PRO A 330 32.43 -34.01 -24.94
N ARG A 331 31.92 -33.18 -25.86
CA ARG A 331 32.75 -32.37 -26.77
C ARG A 331 32.97 -30.93 -26.31
N CYS A 332 32.01 -30.37 -25.59
CA CYS A 332 31.98 -28.93 -25.30
C CYS A 332 31.42 -28.60 -23.92
N GLU A 333 31.20 -29.62 -23.07
CA GLU A 333 30.78 -29.51 -21.67
C GLU A 333 29.51 -28.68 -21.44
N THR A 334 28.72 -28.48 -22.49
CA THR A 334 27.44 -27.77 -22.39
C THR A 334 26.40 -28.72 -21.77
N PRO A 335 25.63 -28.28 -20.75
CA PRO A 335 24.56 -29.08 -20.18
C PRO A 335 23.49 -29.38 -21.23
N CYS A 336 23.08 -30.63 -21.33
CA CYS A 336 22.10 -31.16 -22.27
C CYS A 336 21.04 -31.93 -21.49
N ILE A 337 19.80 -31.94 -21.98
CA ILE A 337 18.71 -32.72 -21.39
C ILE A 337 18.72 -34.12 -22.02
N GLU A 338 18.65 -35.15 -21.19
CA GLU A 338 18.48 -36.54 -21.60
C GLU A 338 17.05 -36.75 -22.13
N GLU A 339 16.97 -37.29 -23.34
CA GLU A 339 15.72 -37.71 -23.97
C GLU A 339 15.40 -39.18 -23.62
N GLU A 340 14.18 -39.61 -23.96
CA GLU A 340 13.81 -41.03 -23.91
C GLU A 340 14.84 -41.89 -24.68
N ASP A 341 15.14 -43.09 -24.17
CA ASP A 341 16.14 -44.04 -24.70
C ASP A 341 17.64 -43.77 -24.39
N GLN A 342 17.98 -43.01 -23.34
CA GLN A 342 19.38 -42.79 -22.90
C GLN A 342 20.25 -42.09 -23.97
N HIS A 343 19.68 -41.08 -24.63
CA HIS A 343 20.38 -40.22 -25.61
C HIS A 343 20.19 -38.74 -25.28
N ALA A 344 21.15 -37.92 -25.66
CA ALA A 344 21.03 -36.47 -25.56
C ALA A 344 21.62 -35.81 -26.81
N GLN A 345 21.07 -34.66 -27.20
CA GLN A 345 21.59 -33.82 -28.28
C GLN A 345 22.06 -32.48 -27.74
N CYS A 346 23.33 -32.14 -28.01
CA CYS A 346 23.87 -30.85 -27.61
C CYS A 346 23.33 -29.72 -28.51
N THR A 347 22.71 -28.69 -27.92
CA THR A 347 22.20 -27.51 -28.63
C THR A 347 23.29 -26.60 -29.18
N LYS A 348 24.51 -26.65 -28.63
CA LYS A 348 25.64 -25.80 -29.05
C LYS A 348 26.42 -26.38 -30.22
N CYS A 349 26.76 -27.67 -30.18
CA CYS A 349 27.59 -28.33 -31.20
C CYS A 349 26.83 -29.37 -32.04
N PHE A 350 25.51 -29.52 -31.80
CA PHE A 350 24.62 -30.46 -32.48
C PHE A 350 25.07 -31.94 -32.41
N PHE A 351 25.96 -32.27 -31.47
CA PHE A 351 26.42 -33.63 -31.26
C PHE A 351 25.39 -34.44 -30.49
N SER A 352 24.88 -35.52 -31.11
CA SER A 352 24.01 -36.51 -30.49
C SER A 352 24.82 -37.67 -29.93
N PHE A 353 24.66 -37.96 -28.64
CA PHE A 353 25.43 -38.96 -27.91
C PHE A 353 24.55 -39.84 -27.02
N CYS A 354 25.07 -41.01 -26.63
CA CYS A 354 24.46 -41.85 -25.61
C CYS A 354 24.90 -41.42 -24.22
N THR A 355 23.95 -41.28 -23.30
CA THR A 355 24.21 -40.80 -21.92
C THR A 355 24.99 -41.81 -21.08
N LEU A 356 24.91 -43.10 -21.42
CA LEU A 356 25.63 -44.18 -20.73
C LEU A 356 27.11 -44.27 -21.13
N CYS A 357 27.41 -44.40 -22.42
CA CYS A 357 28.79 -44.60 -22.91
C CYS A 357 29.49 -43.30 -23.34
N ARG A 358 28.77 -42.18 -23.39
CA ARG A 358 29.25 -40.86 -23.86
C ARG A 358 29.77 -40.83 -25.30
N GLU A 359 29.49 -41.87 -26.08
CA GLU A 359 29.85 -41.98 -27.51
C GLU A 359 28.69 -41.57 -28.43
N ARG A 360 28.94 -41.54 -29.75
CA ARG A 360 27.92 -41.20 -30.77
C ARG A 360 26.65 -42.05 -30.59
N ARG A 361 25.47 -41.40 -30.70
CA ARG A 361 24.15 -42.05 -30.61
C ARG A 361 24.09 -43.33 -31.46
N HIS A 362 23.75 -44.43 -30.83
CA HIS A 362 23.54 -45.73 -31.48
C HIS A 362 22.12 -46.24 -31.19
N VAL A 363 21.36 -46.51 -32.24
CA VAL A 363 19.97 -47.02 -32.15
C VAL A 363 20.00 -48.51 -32.52
N GLY A 364 19.45 -49.38 -31.67
CA GLY A 364 19.38 -50.82 -31.93
C GLY A 364 20.67 -51.62 -31.75
N ILE A 365 21.75 -50.98 -31.27
CA ILE A 365 23.04 -51.63 -30.94
C ILE A 365 23.16 -51.72 -29.42
N ALA A 366 23.60 -52.88 -28.91
CA ALA A 366 23.88 -53.05 -27.49
C ALA A 366 25.01 -52.11 -27.06
N CYS A 367 24.65 -51.07 -26.29
CA CYS A 367 25.57 -50.06 -25.78
C CYS A 367 26.69 -50.67 -24.92
N MET A 368 26.30 -51.51 -23.95
CA MET A 368 27.18 -52.16 -22.98
C MET A 368 26.56 -53.50 -22.54
N THR A 369 27.37 -54.38 -21.95
CA THR A 369 26.87 -55.61 -21.30
C THR A 369 26.09 -55.26 -20.03
N LEU A 370 25.15 -56.14 -19.64
CA LEU A 370 24.26 -55.93 -18.47
C LEU A 370 25.05 -55.66 -17.18
N GLU A 371 26.19 -56.33 -16.99
CA GLU A 371 27.08 -56.17 -15.84
C GLU A 371 27.70 -54.77 -15.74
N MET A 372 28.12 -54.19 -16.88
CA MET A 372 28.68 -52.84 -16.92
C MET A 372 27.60 -51.76 -16.73
N LYS A 373 26.37 -52.03 -17.20
CA LYS A 373 25.21 -51.14 -16.97
C LYS A 373 24.83 -51.09 -15.49
N LEU A 374 24.92 -52.22 -14.78
CA LEU A 374 24.63 -52.29 -13.34
C LEU A 374 25.67 -51.56 -12.47
N GLN A 375 26.94 -51.51 -12.89
CA GLN A 375 27.99 -50.77 -12.17
C GLN A 375 27.90 -49.24 -12.32
N LEU A 376 27.23 -48.75 -13.37
CA LEU A 376 27.08 -47.30 -13.64
C LEU A 376 25.81 -46.69 -13.05
N LEU A 377 24.85 -47.53 -12.62
CA LEU A 377 23.54 -47.11 -12.08
C LEU A 377 23.42 -47.28 -10.55
N GLN A 378 24.48 -47.73 -9.88
CA GLN A 378 24.65 -47.67 -8.42
C GLN A 378 25.36 -46.36 -8.05
#